data_AF-A0A2B8AX08-F1
#
_entry.id   AF-A0A2B8AX08-F1
#
_cell.length_a   1.000
_cell.length_b   1.000
_cell.length_c   1.000
_cell.angle_alpha   90.00
_cell.angle_beta   90.00
_cell.angle_gamma   90.00
#
_symmetry.space_group_name_H-M   'P 1'
#
loop_
_entity.id
_entity.type
_entity.pdbx_description
1 polymer ?
#
loop_
_entity_poly.entity_id
_entity_poly.type
_entity_poly.pdbx_seq_one_letter_code
_entity_poly.pdbx_strand_id
1 'polypeptide(L)'
;MQQPQQPSRRITRLRTTRGTRRSAPGVGRPERHDRRAAGHGGRAISGGGRTGRAARRPGTALLTGSALAAAVISVAAAPAVPVAHPGPAAEVLARPDATCAPVHAPGVQMSEGIPTPSGHAPTTGTLRALTLMIDFPDAQGEGRALDRFAEFFPETADWYERSSYGVLDYRAETPVRDWLRMPRPFASYGVERGARYEPGYRRLVQDLARAADRHVDFSAYDLINVLVTPNAGPSAVDTVLSVTFTGPPGVPHADGVPLDNMSFIYSRQDDGTTGAAENAYRVLPHENAHSLGLPDLYTGEGGRKAGHWDLMSEGWGANNDFLGWHKRKLGWLDEDREVGCAVGSGTSEHTLLPLNRRTDAGASGPGASAAPAHPAGH
;
A
#
# COMPACT_ATOMS: atom_id res chain seq x y z
N MET A 1 8.28 -24.55 1.67
CA MET A 1 7.50 -25.44 0.77
C MET A 1 7.53 -24.85 -0.62
N GLN A 2 8.07 -25.59 -1.59
CA GLN A 2 8.12 -25.20 -3.00
C GLN A 2 6.73 -25.37 -3.63
N GLN A 3 6.23 -24.34 -4.32
CA GLN A 3 5.03 -24.45 -5.16
C GLN A 3 5.41 -24.99 -6.55
N PRO A 4 4.61 -25.89 -7.14
CA PRO A 4 4.86 -26.43 -8.48
C PRO A 4 4.40 -25.45 -9.57
N GLN A 5 5.21 -25.29 -10.63
CA GLN A 5 4.84 -24.54 -11.82
C GLN A 5 3.77 -25.29 -12.64
N GLN A 6 2.79 -24.57 -13.17
CA GLN A 6 1.77 -25.09 -14.11
C GLN A 6 1.73 -24.24 -15.40
N PRO A 7 1.35 -24.83 -16.55
CA PRO A 7 1.71 -24.32 -17.89
C PRO A 7 0.67 -23.40 -18.52
N SER A 8 1.15 -22.44 -19.34
CA SER A 8 0.34 -21.49 -20.10
C SER A 8 -0.58 -22.17 -21.13
N ARG A 9 -1.89 -21.91 -21.05
CA ARG A 9 -2.86 -22.29 -22.09
C ARG A 9 -3.19 -21.09 -22.99
N ARG A 10 -2.91 -21.25 -24.29
CA ARG A 10 -3.31 -20.36 -25.38
C ARG A 10 -4.83 -20.38 -25.56
N ILE A 11 -5.47 -19.22 -25.53
CA ILE A 11 -6.88 -19.05 -25.92
C ILE A 11 -6.94 -18.76 -27.42
N THR A 12 -7.52 -19.69 -28.18
CA THR A 12 -7.79 -19.57 -29.62
C THR A 12 -9.12 -18.84 -29.83
N ARG A 13 -9.12 -17.68 -30.52
CA ARG A 13 -10.34 -16.96 -30.90
C ARG A 13 -11.12 -17.74 -31.98
N LEU A 14 -12.41 -18.00 -31.72
CA LEU A 14 -13.35 -18.49 -32.72
C LEU A 14 -13.73 -17.39 -33.72
N ARG A 15 -13.84 -17.80 -34.98
CA ARG A 15 -14.02 -16.99 -36.18
C ARG A 15 -15.51 -17.01 -36.57
N THR A 16 -16.20 -15.88 -36.52
CA THR A 16 -17.57 -15.74 -37.03
C THR A 16 -17.57 -15.50 -38.55
N THR A 17 -18.57 -16.06 -39.21
CA THR A 17 -18.72 -16.23 -40.65
C THR A 17 -19.18 -14.97 -41.38
N ARG A 18 -18.66 -14.73 -42.58
CA ARG A 18 -19.00 -13.62 -43.49
C ARG A 18 -20.26 -13.93 -44.30
N GLY A 19 -21.18 -12.97 -44.36
CA GLY A 19 -22.16 -12.81 -45.45
C GLY A 19 -21.56 -12.10 -46.66
N THR A 20 -22.02 -12.48 -47.85
CA THR A 20 -21.54 -12.08 -49.18
C THR A 20 -22.31 -10.89 -49.76
N ARG A 21 -21.63 -9.97 -50.47
CA ARG A 21 -22.04 -9.40 -51.79
C ARG A 21 -21.00 -8.44 -52.42
N ARG A 22 -20.58 -8.83 -53.64
CA ARG A 22 -20.25 -8.08 -54.90
C ARG A 22 -19.18 -6.94 -54.96
N SER A 23 -18.06 -7.27 -55.64
CA SER A 23 -17.41 -6.68 -56.87
C SER A 23 -17.56 -5.17 -57.17
N ALA A 24 -16.58 -4.37 -57.65
CA ALA A 24 -15.19 -4.47 -58.15
C ALA A 24 -14.60 -3.02 -58.34
N PRO A 25 -13.53 -2.72 -59.12
CA PRO A 25 -12.09 -2.90 -58.86
C PRO A 25 -11.24 -1.59 -58.97
N GLY A 26 -9.96 -1.60 -58.56
CA GLY A 26 -9.03 -0.49 -58.83
C GLY A 26 -7.61 -0.61 -58.26
N VAL A 27 -6.72 -1.28 -59.03
CA VAL A 27 -5.30 -1.01 -59.35
C VAL A 27 -4.36 -0.34 -58.31
N GLY A 28 -3.21 -0.97 -58.02
CA GLY A 28 -1.96 -0.25 -57.69
C GLY A 28 -1.03 -0.87 -56.63
N ARG A 29 -0.09 -1.72 -57.06
CA ARG A 29 1.25 -1.99 -56.45
C ARG A 29 2.26 -1.73 -57.60
N PRO A 30 3.60 -1.54 -57.42
CA PRO A 30 4.52 -2.16 -56.45
C PRO A 30 5.43 -1.10 -55.77
N GLU A 31 6.30 -1.40 -54.79
CA GLU A 31 7.62 -2.00 -54.99
C GLU A 31 8.30 -2.45 -53.67
N ARG A 32 9.19 -3.42 -53.84
CA ARG A 32 10.13 -3.99 -52.88
C ARG A 32 11.38 -3.12 -52.79
N HIS A 33 12.06 -3.17 -51.66
CA HIS A 33 13.52 -3.22 -51.69
C HIS A 33 14.07 -4.21 -50.65
N ASP A 34 14.64 -5.28 -51.17
CA ASP A 34 15.61 -6.15 -50.49
C ASP A 34 16.93 -5.41 -50.31
N ARG A 35 17.57 -5.54 -49.14
CA ARG A 35 19.04 -5.58 -49.02
C ARG A 35 19.48 -6.57 -47.94
N ARG A 36 20.17 -7.62 -48.40
CA ARG A 36 21.08 -8.49 -47.64
C ARG A 36 22.47 -7.85 -47.59
N ALA A 37 23.20 -8.06 -46.48
CA ALA A 37 24.64 -8.35 -46.38
C ALA A 37 24.96 -8.46 -44.87
N ALA A 38 25.25 -9.63 -44.29
CA ALA A 38 26.46 -10.45 -44.40
C ALA A 38 27.68 -9.89 -43.63
N GLY A 39 28.07 -10.57 -42.55
CA GLY A 39 29.45 -11.05 -42.40
C GLY A 39 30.28 -10.58 -41.20
N HIS A 40 30.90 -11.57 -40.55
CA HIS A 40 32.08 -11.55 -39.65
C HIS A 40 31.80 -11.12 -38.19
N GLY A 41 32.13 -11.89 -37.15
CA GLY A 41 33.01 -13.05 -37.00
C GLY A 41 34.17 -12.70 -36.07
N GLY A 42 34.22 -13.32 -34.88
CA GLY A 42 35.50 -13.57 -34.20
C GLY A 42 35.74 -12.98 -32.82
N ARG A 43 35.53 -13.84 -31.81
CA ARG A 43 36.50 -14.27 -30.79
C ARG A 43 36.67 -13.53 -29.45
N ALA A 44 37.01 -14.39 -28.50
CA ALA A 44 37.00 -14.31 -27.06
C ALA A 44 38.41 -14.18 -26.46
N ILE A 45 38.48 -13.52 -25.30
CA ILE A 45 39.09 -13.89 -24.00
C ILE A 45 40.58 -14.33 -23.92
N SER A 46 41.22 -13.78 -22.86
CA SER A 46 42.46 -14.15 -22.14
C SER A 46 43.78 -13.75 -22.79
N GLY A 47 44.81 -13.29 -22.08
CA GLY A 47 45.04 -13.09 -20.65
C GLY A 47 46.55 -12.87 -20.44
N GLY A 48 46.94 -12.34 -19.26
CA GLY A 48 48.31 -12.52 -18.73
C GLY A 48 49.08 -11.25 -18.39
N GLY A 49 49.64 -11.23 -17.16
CA GLY A 49 51.02 -10.79 -16.98
C GLY A 49 51.33 -9.64 -16.02
N ARG A 50 51.26 -9.93 -14.71
CA ARG A 50 52.03 -9.39 -13.56
C ARG A 50 53.31 -8.56 -13.86
N THR A 51 53.63 -7.54 -13.04
CA THR A 51 54.65 -7.53 -11.95
C THR A 51 55.17 -6.12 -11.55
N GLY A 52 55.52 -5.95 -10.27
CA GLY A 52 56.38 -4.88 -9.70
C GLY A 52 55.77 -4.23 -8.43
N ARG A 53 56.00 -4.67 -7.17
CA ARG A 53 57.15 -4.42 -6.24
C ARG A 53 57.54 -2.93 -6.18
N ALA A 54 57.80 -2.23 -5.05
CA ALA A 54 58.23 -2.53 -3.68
C ALA A 54 57.96 -1.25 -2.82
N ALA A 55 57.46 -1.29 -1.58
CA ALA A 55 58.14 -1.49 -0.28
C ALA A 55 58.63 -0.20 0.46
N ARG A 56 58.24 -0.16 1.75
CA ARG A 56 58.91 0.41 2.96
C ARG A 56 58.58 1.84 3.47
N ARG A 57 58.07 1.83 4.72
CA ARG A 57 57.97 2.84 5.81
C ARG A 57 59.38 3.25 6.35
N PRO A 58 59.58 4.05 7.43
CA PRO A 58 58.67 4.78 8.33
C PRO A 58 59.11 6.25 8.64
N GLY A 59 58.33 6.98 9.44
CA GLY A 59 58.76 8.26 10.02
C GLY A 59 57.84 8.70 11.17
N THR A 60 58.26 8.42 12.40
CA THR A 60 57.71 8.98 13.65
C THR A 60 58.24 10.39 13.87
N ALA A 61 57.37 11.32 14.24
CA ALA A 61 57.75 12.55 14.94
C ALA A 61 56.67 12.89 15.97
N LEU A 62 57.03 12.78 17.26
CA LEU A 62 56.36 13.49 18.34
C LEU A 62 56.70 14.97 18.21
N LEU A 63 55.74 15.86 18.43
CA LEU A 63 55.98 17.16 19.06
C LEU A 63 54.74 17.60 19.85
N THR A 64 55.07 18.20 20.98
CA THR A 64 54.29 18.59 22.14
C THR A 64 53.41 19.81 21.95
N GLY A 65 52.33 19.89 22.73
CA GLY A 65 51.96 21.14 23.42
C GLY A 65 50.68 21.83 22.94
N SER A 66 49.62 21.70 23.74
CA SER A 66 48.98 22.82 24.47
C SER A 66 47.53 22.45 24.79
N ALA A 67 47.27 22.23 26.08
CA ALA A 67 45.94 22.03 26.62
C ALA A 67 45.16 23.36 26.59
N LEU A 68 44.11 23.44 25.78
CA LEU A 68 42.99 24.34 26.04
C LEU A 68 41.89 23.51 26.72
N ALA A 69 41.73 23.71 28.02
CA ALA A 69 40.58 23.24 28.76
C ALA A 69 39.35 24.08 28.36
N ALA A 70 38.59 23.61 27.37
CA ALA A 70 37.24 24.08 27.14
C ALA A 70 36.33 23.37 28.17
N ALA A 71 35.82 24.13 29.14
CA ALA A 71 34.78 23.65 30.04
C ALA A 71 33.51 23.38 29.23
N VAL A 72 33.29 22.11 28.89
CA VAL A 72 32.03 21.64 28.33
C VAL A 72 31.06 21.53 29.50
N ILE A 73 30.09 22.44 29.56
CA ILE A 73 28.92 22.29 30.41
C ILE A 73 28.12 21.12 29.80
N SER A 74 28.29 19.93 30.36
CA SER A 74 27.41 18.80 30.06
C SER A 74 26.03 19.12 30.60
N VAL A 75 25.17 19.67 29.75
CA VAL A 75 23.72 19.58 29.96
C VAL A 75 23.40 18.10 29.80
N ALA A 76 23.15 17.42 30.91
CA ALA A 76 22.59 16.08 30.89
C ALA A 76 21.26 16.14 30.13
N ALA A 77 21.24 15.68 28.89
CA ALA A 77 19.99 15.41 28.20
C ALA A 77 19.28 14.33 29.02
N ALA A 78 18.16 14.70 29.64
CA ALA A 78 17.27 13.75 30.27
C ALA A 78 16.92 12.66 29.24
N PRO A 79 16.87 11.37 29.61
CA PRO A 79 16.39 10.35 28.70
C PRO A 79 14.96 10.74 28.30
N ALA A 80 14.75 10.97 27.00
CA ALA A 80 13.41 11.12 26.46
C ALA A 80 12.66 9.83 26.80
N VAL A 81 11.74 9.92 27.75
CA VAL A 81 10.78 8.85 28.02
C VAL A 81 10.00 8.68 26.72
N PRO A 82 9.98 7.49 26.09
CA PRO A 82 9.14 7.29 24.92
C PRO A 82 7.71 7.60 25.36
N VAL A 83 7.11 8.60 24.71
CA VAL A 83 5.69 8.87 24.85
C VAL A 83 5.01 7.67 24.19
N ALA A 84 4.63 6.70 25.00
CA ALA A 84 3.70 5.68 24.59
C ALA A 84 2.38 6.39 24.32
N HIS A 85 2.05 6.62 23.05
CA HIS A 85 0.71 6.98 22.67
C HIS A 85 -0.20 5.80 23.03
N PRO A 86 -1.15 5.95 23.96
CA PRO A 86 -2.14 4.91 24.18
C PRO A 86 -2.93 4.78 22.88
N GLY A 87 -2.78 3.66 22.18
CA GLY A 87 -3.59 3.35 21.01
C GLY A 87 -5.08 3.39 21.40
N PRO A 88 -5.93 4.14 20.69
CA PRO A 88 -7.34 4.26 21.03
C PRO A 88 -8.10 3.03 20.49
N ALA A 89 -8.06 1.93 21.24
CA ALA A 89 -9.02 0.83 21.15
C ALA A 89 -9.04 -0.09 22.40
N ALA A 90 -8.11 0.05 23.35
CA ALA A 90 -7.87 -1.00 24.34
C ALA A 90 -8.83 -1.04 25.55
N GLU A 91 -9.51 0.06 25.91
CA GLU A 91 -10.27 0.09 27.19
C GLU A 91 -11.78 -0.12 27.08
N VAL A 92 -12.39 -0.05 25.89
CA VAL A 92 -13.87 -0.09 25.76
C VAL A 92 -14.42 -1.51 25.59
N LEU A 93 -13.59 -2.51 25.28
CA LEU A 93 -14.07 -3.81 24.79
C LEU A 93 -14.12 -4.94 25.84
N ALA A 94 -13.84 -4.64 27.11
CA ALA A 94 -13.74 -5.66 28.16
C ALA A 94 -14.98 -5.71 29.07
N ARG A 95 -16.13 -6.17 28.54
CA ARG A 95 -17.19 -6.77 29.39
C ARG A 95 -17.07 -8.30 29.33
N PRO A 96 -16.84 -9.01 30.47
CA PRO A 96 -16.59 -10.45 30.50
C PRO A 96 -17.72 -11.33 29.95
N ASP A 97 -18.94 -10.80 29.87
CA ASP A 97 -20.15 -11.58 29.51
C ASP A 97 -20.75 -11.17 28.15
N ALA A 98 -20.10 -10.22 27.44
CA ALA A 98 -20.71 -9.50 26.32
C ALA A 98 -19.73 -9.26 25.16
N THR A 99 -19.22 -10.30 24.51
CA THR A 99 -18.62 -10.10 23.19
C THR A 99 -18.98 -11.25 22.26
N CYS A 100 -19.98 -11.04 21.41
CA CYS A 100 -20.16 -11.81 20.17
C CYS A 100 -19.05 -11.48 19.16
N ALA A 101 -17.79 -11.58 19.62
CA ALA A 101 -16.61 -11.26 18.85
C ALA A 101 -15.55 -12.33 19.09
N PRO A 102 -15.00 -12.94 18.01
CA PRO A 102 -13.84 -13.79 18.16
C PRO A 102 -12.68 -12.94 18.70
N VAL A 103 -11.91 -13.53 19.61
CA VAL A 103 -10.65 -12.94 20.06
C VAL A 103 -9.55 -13.24 19.06
N HIS A 104 -8.49 -12.44 19.10
CA HIS A 104 -7.30 -12.66 18.30
C HIS A 104 -6.69 -14.05 18.57
N ALA A 105 -6.52 -14.85 17.52
CA ALA A 105 -5.89 -16.16 17.62
C ALA A 105 -4.36 -16.02 17.79
N PRO A 106 -3.73 -16.66 18.80
CA PRO A 106 -2.29 -16.58 18.99
C PRO A 106 -1.51 -16.99 17.74
N GLY A 107 -0.54 -16.17 17.33
CA GLY A 107 0.33 -16.45 16.18
C GLY A 107 -0.28 -16.11 14.82
N VAL A 108 -1.50 -15.54 14.76
CA VAL A 108 -2.11 -15.05 13.52
C VAL A 108 -1.91 -13.55 13.41
N GLN A 109 -0.91 -13.09 12.67
CA GLN A 109 -0.57 -11.66 12.58
C GLN A 109 -1.76 -10.77 12.18
N MET A 110 -2.58 -11.21 11.21
CA MET A 110 -3.77 -10.49 10.76
C MET A 110 -5.01 -11.38 10.93
N SER A 111 -5.78 -11.11 11.98
CA SER A 111 -6.94 -11.91 12.40
C SER A 111 -8.21 -11.08 12.31
N GLU A 112 -9.37 -11.70 12.08
CA GLU A 112 -10.69 -11.05 12.22
C GLU A 112 -11.08 -10.70 13.66
N GLY A 113 -10.26 -11.12 14.64
CA GLY A 113 -10.56 -10.94 16.05
C GLY A 113 -10.50 -9.49 16.53
N ILE A 114 -11.25 -9.23 17.59
CA ILE A 114 -11.31 -7.95 18.32
C ILE A 114 -10.79 -8.20 19.75
N PRO A 115 -9.91 -7.34 20.31
CA PRO A 115 -9.35 -6.12 19.71
C PRO A 115 -8.21 -6.39 18.70
N THR A 116 -7.90 -5.39 17.88
CA THR A 116 -6.68 -5.37 17.05
C THR A 116 -5.44 -5.31 17.96
N PRO A 117 -4.42 -6.18 17.76
CA PRO A 117 -3.19 -6.14 18.55
C PRO A 117 -2.38 -4.85 18.34
N SER A 118 -1.54 -4.51 19.33
CA SER A 118 -0.54 -3.44 19.22
C SER A 118 0.40 -3.63 18.03
N GLY A 119 0.91 -2.53 17.47
CA GLY A 119 1.80 -2.54 16.29
C GLY A 119 1.11 -2.17 14.98
N HIS A 120 -0.17 -1.84 15.02
CA HIS A 120 -0.96 -1.29 13.93
C HIS A 120 -1.17 0.21 14.13
N ALA A 121 -1.39 0.93 13.03
CA ALA A 121 -1.70 2.36 13.06
C ALA A 121 -3.05 2.64 13.75
N PRO A 122 -3.25 3.85 14.33
CA PRO A 122 -4.51 4.23 14.95
C PRO A 122 -5.69 4.12 13.99
N THR A 123 -6.80 3.56 14.46
CA THR A 123 -8.02 3.40 13.65
C THR A 123 -9.06 4.48 13.92
N THR A 124 -8.84 5.33 14.93
CA THR A 124 -9.69 6.46 15.33
C THR A 124 -8.82 7.66 15.70
N GLY A 125 -9.41 8.85 15.77
CA GLY A 125 -8.68 10.10 16.00
C GLY A 125 -7.92 10.55 14.76
N THR A 126 -6.74 11.16 14.93
CA THR A 126 -5.91 11.60 13.80
C THR A 126 -4.88 10.52 13.44
N LEU A 127 -4.84 10.14 12.18
CA LEU A 127 -3.80 9.30 11.58
C LEU A 127 -2.95 10.16 10.65
N ARG A 128 -1.63 10.22 10.89
CA ARG A 128 -0.67 10.94 10.05
C ARG A 128 0.05 9.96 9.12
N ALA A 129 -0.15 10.13 7.82
CA ALA A 129 0.40 9.26 6.79
C ALA A 129 1.52 9.97 6.02
N LEU A 130 2.76 9.53 6.21
CA LEU A 130 3.86 9.97 5.36
C LEU A 130 3.68 9.39 3.97
N THR A 131 3.69 10.22 2.93
CA THR A 131 3.58 9.78 1.54
C THR A 131 4.80 10.20 0.75
N LEU A 132 5.55 9.21 0.28
CA LEU A 132 6.79 9.37 -0.50
C LEU A 132 6.59 8.83 -1.91
N MET A 133 6.89 9.67 -2.90
CA MET A 133 6.92 9.25 -4.30
C MET A 133 8.35 8.86 -4.66
N ILE A 134 8.56 7.62 -5.06
CA ILE A 134 9.90 7.08 -5.34
C ILE A 134 10.07 6.65 -6.78
N ASP A 135 11.29 6.77 -7.29
CA ASP A 135 11.70 6.24 -8.58
C ASP A 135 13.11 5.62 -8.51
N PHE A 136 13.58 5.08 -9.64
CA PHE A 136 14.82 4.30 -9.71
C PHE A 136 15.70 4.74 -10.89
N PRO A 137 17.01 4.45 -10.86
CA PRO A 137 17.91 4.75 -11.98
C PRO A 137 17.50 4.12 -13.32
N ASP A 138 16.93 2.91 -13.30
CA ASP A 138 16.46 2.11 -14.45
C ASP A 138 14.95 2.26 -14.73
N ALA A 139 14.21 2.92 -13.83
CA ALA A 139 12.80 3.24 -13.96
C ALA A 139 12.56 4.63 -13.37
N GLN A 140 12.85 5.66 -14.18
CA GLN A 140 12.75 7.05 -13.73
C GLN A 140 11.29 7.49 -13.72
N GLY A 141 10.93 8.32 -12.73
CA GLY A 141 9.62 8.91 -12.60
C GLY A 141 9.25 9.75 -13.81
N GLU A 142 8.11 9.46 -14.42
CA GLU A 142 7.55 10.29 -15.49
C GLU A 142 6.76 11.45 -14.90
N GLY A 143 6.89 12.64 -15.49
CA GLY A 143 6.18 13.83 -15.01
C GLY A 143 6.60 14.27 -13.60
N ARG A 144 5.72 15.00 -12.90
CA ARG A 144 5.99 15.47 -11.54
C ARG A 144 5.57 14.39 -10.54
N ALA A 145 6.36 14.19 -9.50
CA ALA A 145 5.99 13.31 -8.39
C ALA A 145 4.64 13.69 -7.77
N LEU A 146 4.32 14.98 -7.67
CA LEU A 146 3.01 15.43 -7.18
C LEU A 146 1.83 15.02 -8.06
N ASP A 147 2.05 14.75 -9.35
CA ASP A 147 0.99 14.19 -10.20
C ASP A 147 0.65 12.76 -9.73
N ARG A 148 1.67 11.96 -9.36
CA ARG A 148 1.49 10.63 -8.76
C ARG A 148 0.83 10.70 -7.38
N PHE A 149 1.12 11.71 -6.57
CA PHE A 149 0.42 11.94 -5.30
C PHE A 149 -1.08 12.24 -5.52
N ALA A 150 -1.38 13.10 -6.50
CA ALA A 150 -2.74 13.51 -6.84
C ALA A 150 -3.59 12.39 -7.49
N GLU A 151 -2.99 11.25 -7.84
CA GLU A 151 -3.74 10.05 -8.23
C GLU A 151 -4.47 9.39 -7.04
N PHE A 152 -4.10 9.73 -5.79
CA PHE A 152 -4.64 9.11 -4.57
C PHE A 152 -5.29 10.11 -3.59
N PHE A 153 -4.79 11.35 -3.57
CA PHE A 153 -5.23 12.36 -2.62
C PHE A 153 -5.85 13.58 -3.34
N PRO A 154 -6.98 14.11 -2.83
CA PRO A 154 -7.57 13.89 -1.50
C PRO A 154 -8.49 12.65 -1.36
N GLU A 155 -8.75 11.89 -2.42
CA GLU A 155 -9.80 10.87 -2.48
C GLU A 155 -9.67 9.80 -1.39
N THR A 156 -8.45 9.35 -1.06
CA THR A 156 -8.19 8.41 0.05
C THR A 156 -8.60 9.00 1.40
N ALA A 157 -8.25 10.25 1.67
CA ALA A 157 -8.59 10.91 2.95
C ALA A 157 -10.11 11.09 3.07
N ASP A 158 -10.74 11.59 2.00
CA ASP A 158 -12.20 11.77 1.97
C ASP A 158 -12.94 10.43 2.09
N TRP A 159 -12.37 9.34 1.56
CA TRP A 159 -12.92 8.01 1.70
C TRP A 159 -12.88 7.52 3.15
N TYR A 160 -11.75 7.70 3.87
CA TYR A 160 -11.65 7.33 5.28
C TYR A 160 -12.58 8.17 6.15
N GLU A 161 -12.69 9.48 5.89
CA GLU A 161 -13.64 10.37 6.59
C GLU A 161 -15.07 9.85 6.44
N ARG A 162 -15.51 9.58 5.21
CA ARG A 162 -16.87 9.06 4.95
C ARG A 162 -17.10 7.67 5.55
N SER A 163 -16.14 6.76 5.35
CA SER A 163 -16.27 5.36 5.76
C SER A 163 -16.26 5.20 7.29
N SER A 164 -15.46 6.01 7.98
CA SER A 164 -15.37 6.02 9.44
C SER A 164 -16.43 6.90 10.11
N TYR A 165 -17.31 7.54 9.34
CA TYR A 165 -18.27 8.52 9.84
C TYR A 165 -17.62 9.71 10.58
N GLY A 166 -16.41 10.10 10.16
CA GLY A 166 -15.59 11.15 10.77
C GLY A 166 -14.92 10.75 12.08
N VAL A 167 -14.89 9.46 12.41
CA VAL A 167 -14.17 8.96 13.59
C VAL A 167 -12.65 8.92 13.35
N LEU A 168 -12.22 8.80 12.09
CA LEU A 168 -10.82 8.83 11.67
C LEU A 168 -10.55 10.02 10.75
N ASP A 169 -9.72 10.94 11.24
CA ASP A 169 -9.14 12.06 10.49
C ASP A 169 -7.80 11.63 9.87
N TYR A 170 -7.84 11.27 8.58
CA TYR A 170 -6.67 10.83 7.82
C TYR A 170 -5.92 12.03 7.23
N ARG A 171 -4.66 12.24 7.65
CA ARG A 171 -3.81 13.35 7.20
C ARG A 171 -2.61 12.84 6.40
N ALA A 172 -2.69 12.97 5.08
CA ALA A 172 -1.57 12.65 4.19
C ALA A 172 -0.59 13.83 4.09
N GLU A 173 0.69 13.56 4.29
CA GLU A 173 1.75 14.55 4.19
C GLU A 173 2.86 14.07 3.25
N THR A 174 3.33 14.97 2.38
CA THR A 174 4.44 14.69 1.44
C THR A 174 5.52 15.77 1.55
N PRO A 175 6.40 15.69 2.58
CA PRO A 175 7.48 16.65 2.78
C PRO A 175 8.50 16.62 1.63
N VAL A 176 8.65 15.47 0.96
CA VAL A 176 9.46 15.32 -0.26
C VAL A 176 8.55 15.40 -1.48
N ARG A 177 8.52 16.59 -2.11
CA ARG A 177 7.59 16.91 -3.21
C ARG A 177 8.04 16.43 -4.58
N ASP A 178 9.33 16.16 -4.75
CA ASP A 178 9.93 15.62 -5.97
C ASP A 178 10.12 14.11 -5.87
N TRP A 179 10.49 13.46 -6.98
CA TRP A 179 10.84 12.04 -6.98
C TRP A 179 12.02 11.77 -6.04
N LEU A 180 11.77 10.96 -5.00
CA LEU A 180 12.83 10.47 -4.12
C LEU A 180 13.53 9.28 -4.81
N ARG A 181 14.62 9.59 -5.50
CA ARG A 181 15.41 8.61 -6.24
C ARG A 181 16.07 7.58 -5.32
N MET A 182 15.73 6.31 -5.50
CA MET A 182 16.41 5.20 -4.86
C MET A 182 17.83 5.03 -5.42
N PRO A 183 18.81 4.61 -4.59
CA PRO A 183 20.21 4.56 -4.98
C PRO A 183 20.55 3.39 -5.91
N ARG A 184 19.64 2.42 -6.09
CA ARG A 184 19.87 1.23 -6.91
C ARG A 184 18.77 1.06 -7.96
N PRO A 185 19.06 0.37 -9.08
CA PRO A 185 18.04 -0.04 -10.05
C PRO A 185 16.92 -0.86 -9.39
N PHE A 186 15.66 -0.65 -9.79
CA PHE A 186 14.49 -1.40 -9.33
C PHE A 186 14.73 -2.90 -9.44
N ALA A 187 15.25 -3.36 -10.59
CA ALA A 187 15.53 -4.77 -10.84
C ALA A 187 16.50 -5.39 -9.80
N SER A 188 17.36 -4.59 -9.17
CA SER A 188 18.32 -5.08 -8.18
C SER A 188 17.70 -5.40 -6.82
N TYR A 189 16.51 -4.89 -6.52
CA TYR A 189 15.80 -5.22 -5.29
C TYR A 189 15.21 -6.64 -5.35
N GLY A 190 14.91 -7.16 -6.55
CA GLY A 190 14.33 -8.49 -6.73
C GLY A 190 12.91 -8.59 -6.18
N VAL A 191 12.16 -7.49 -6.28
CA VAL A 191 10.76 -7.41 -5.86
C VAL A 191 9.87 -7.76 -7.05
N GLU A 192 9.00 -8.75 -6.85
CA GLU A 192 8.06 -9.28 -7.84
C GLU A 192 6.70 -9.53 -7.18
N ARG A 193 5.70 -9.97 -7.96
CA ARG A 193 4.35 -10.26 -7.45
C ARG A 193 4.40 -11.35 -6.38
N GLY A 194 3.83 -11.07 -5.21
CA GLY A 194 3.83 -11.99 -4.07
C GLY A 194 5.19 -12.17 -3.41
N ALA A 195 6.16 -11.29 -3.69
CA ALA A 195 7.44 -11.29 -3.01
C ALA A 195 7.25 -11.06 -1.50
N ARG A 196 8.00 -11.83 -0.72
CA ARG A 196 8.07 -11.67 0.74
C ARG A 196 8.87 -10.42 1.09
N TYR A 197 8.74 -9.98 2.34
CA TYR A 197 9.50 -8.83 2.86
C TYR A 197 11.02 -8.97 2.65
N GLU A 198 11.55 -10.16 2.92
CA GLU A 198 12.98 -10.45 2.78
C GLU A 198 13.33 -11.08 1.41
N PRO A 199 14.48 -10.73 0.81
CA PRO A 199 15.40 -9.66 1.21
C PRO A 199 15.14 -8.32 0.48
N GLY A 200 14.24 -8.33 -0.50
CA GLY A 200 14.05 -7.22 -1.44
C GLY A 200 13.45 -5.97 -0.78
N TYR A 201 12.27 -6.10 -0.19
CA TYR A 201 11.60 -4.98 0.48
C TYR A 201 12.41 -4.47 1.68
N ARG A 202 13.04 -5.34 2.47
CA ARG A 202 13.94 -4.88 3.55
C ARG A 202 15.02 -3.94 3.02
N ARG A 203 15.69 -4.30 1.92
CA ARG A 203 16.71 -3.44 1.31
C ARG A 203 16.10 -2.14 0.78
N LEU A 204 14.93 -2.21 0.15
CA LEU A 204 14.22 -1.04 -0.35
C LEU A 204 13.87 -0.07 0.79
N VAL A 205 13.32 -0.56 1.91
CA VAL A 205 13.02 0.22 3.11
C VAL A 205 14.28 0.87 3.67
N GLN A 206 15.40 0.14 3.76
CA GLN A 206 16.68 0.68 4.24
C GLN A 206 17.22 1.80 3.33
N ASP A 207 17.14 1.63 2.02
CA ASP A 207 17.58 2.63 1.06
C ASP A 207 16.65 3.86 1.05
N LEU A 208 15.34 3.64 1.16
CA LEU A 208 14.32 4.68 1.26
C LEU A 208 14.52 5.54 2.50
N ALA A 209 14.68 4.91 3.67
CA ALA A 209 14.95 5.58 4.93
C ALA A 209 16.17 6.48 4.83
N ARG A 210 17.31 5.94 4.34
CA ARG A 210 18.54 6.72 4.12
C ARG A 210 18.37 7.88 3.15
N ALA A 211 17.56 7.72 2.09
CA ALA A 211 17.34 8.76 1.10
C ALA A 211 16.46 9.90 1.62
N ALA A 212 15.48 9.56 2.47
CA ALA A 212 14.51 10.51 3.03
C ALA A 212 14.98 11.18 4.33
N ASP A 213 15.91 10.58 5.07
CA ASP A 213 16.38 10.95 6.42
C ASP A 213 16.55 12.46 6.65
N ARG A 214 17.21 13.16 5.72
CA ARG A 214 17.46 14.61 5.86
C ARG A 214 16.21 15.50 5.78
N HIS A 215 15.08 14.95 5.33
CA HIS A 215 13.84 15.66 5.02
C HIS A 215 12.65 15.21 5.83
N VAL A 216 12.75 14.05 6.50
CA VAL A 216 11.64 13.35 7.12
C VAL A 216 12.05 12.94 8.52
N ASP A 217 11.27 13.34 9.51
CA ASP A 217 11.26 12.73 10.83
C ASP A 217 10.21 11.62 10.83
N PHE A 218 10.65 10.36 10.76
CA PHE A 218 9.76 9.20 10.68
C PHE A 218 8.95 9.01 11.96
N SER A 219 9.40 9.54 13.10
CA SER A 219 8.67 9.41 14.38
C SER A 219 7.37 10.23 14.42
N ALA A 220 7.18 11.15 13.47
CA ALA A 220 5.99 12.00 13.38
C ALA A 220 4.78 11.32 12.72
N TYR A 221 4.94 10.13 12.14
CA TYR A 221 3.92 9.48 11.30
C TYR A 221 3.51 8.11 11.84
N ASP A 222 2.25 7.76 11.62
CA ASP A 222 1.66 6.50 12.09
C ASP A 222 1.73 5.38 11.04
N LEU A 223 1.81 5.75 9.75
CA LEU A 223 2.04 4.83 8.64
C LEU A 223 2.78 5.52 7.49
N ILE A 224 3.31 4.71 6.56
CA ILE A 224 4.06 5.20 5.41
C ILE A 224 3.50 4.65 4.10
N ASN A 225 3.12 5.55 3.20
CA ASN A 225 2.74 5.26 1.83
C ASN A 225 3.94 5.49 0.91
N VAL A 226 4.36 4.45 0.20
CA VAL A 226 5.41 4.52 -0.82
C VAL A 226 4.74 4.41 -2.19
N LEU A 227 4.54 5.55 -2.83
CA LEU A 227 3.98 5.62 -4.18
C LEU A 227 5.12 5.41 -5.18
N VAL A 228 5.20 4.21 -5.73
CA VAL A 228 6.25 3.86 -6.67
C VAL A 228 5.90 4.40 -8.06
N THR A 229 6.92 4.84 -8.80
CA THR A 229 6.75 5.22 -10.21
C THR A 229 6.06 4.10 -11.02
N PRO A 230 5.02 4.39 -11.81
CA PRO A 230 4.22 3.35 -12.46
C PRO A 230 4.94 2.55 -13.56
N ASN A 231 6.10 3.02 -14.01
CA ASN A 231 6.95 2.31 -14.96
C ASN A 231 7.99 1.39 -14.30
N ALA A 232 7.99 1.27 -12.96
CA ALA A 232 8.84 0.30 -12.27
C ALA A 232 8.20 -1.09 -12.28
N GLY A 233 8.93 -2.05 -12.86
CA GLY A 233 8.48 -3.45 -12.95
C GLY A 233 7.58 -3.73 -14.16
N PRO A 234 7.10 -4.99 -14.30
CA PRO A 234 6.10 -5.33 -15.29
C PRO A 234 4.81 -4.52 -15.05
N SER A 235 4.07 -4.26 -16.13
CA SER A 235 2.86 -3.42 -16.07
C SER A 235 1.92 -3.87 -14.97
N ALA A 236 1.33 -2.92 -14.25
CA ALA A 236 0.36 -3.18 -13.18
C ALA A 236 -0.85 -4.00 -13.63
N VAL A 237 -1.19 -3.95 -14.92
CA VAL A 237 -2.26 -4.76 -15.53
C VAL A 237 -1.89 -6.25 -15.65
N ASP A 238 -0.59 -6.57 -15.68
CA ASP A 238 -0.07 -7.94 -15.77
C ASP A 238 0.26 -8.52 -14.39
N THR A 239 0.52 -7.67 -13.40
CA THR A 239 0.83 -8.06 -12.02
C THR A 239 0.40 -6.98 -11.04
N VAL A 240 -0.58 -7.28 -10.19
CA VAL A 240 -0.84 -6.45 -9.00
C VAL A 240 0.33 -6.65 -8.04
N LEU A 241 1.16 -5.61 -7.88
CA LEU A 241 2.36 -5.60 -7.06
C LEU A 241 2.18 -4.85 -5.73
N SER A 242 1.07 -4.13 -5.55
CA SER A 242 0.83 -3.39 -4.31
C SER A 242 0.74 -4.34 -3.13
N VAL A 243 1.35 -3.93 -2.02
CA VAL A 243 1.46 -4.74 -0.80
C VAL A 243 1.71 -3.85 0.40
N THR A 244 1.23 -4.29 1.55
CA THR A 244 1.50 -3.66 2.85
C THR A 244 2.20 -4.62 3.79
N PHE A 245 3.21 -4.12 4.49
CA PHE A 245 3.91 -4.86 5.52
C PHE A 245 3.64 -4.24 6.89
N THR A 246 2.98 -5.01 7.75
CA THR A 246 2.74 -4.65 9.15
C THR A 246 3.67 -5.46 10.05
N GLY A 247 4.52 -4.80 10.84
CA GLY A 247 5.42 -5.44 11.81
C GLY A 247 6.22 -6.67 11.36
N PRO A 248 6.84 -6.73 10.16
CA PRO A 248 7.69 -7.87 9.80
C PRO A 248 8.88 -7.98 10.78
N PRO A 249 9.30 -9.19 11.18
CA PRO A 249 10.43 -9.36 12.10
C PRO A 249 11.71 -8.71 11.55
N GLY A 250 12.40 -7.92 12.40
CA GLY A 250 13.67 -7.29 12.03
C GLY A 250 13.54 -6.12 11.05
N VAL A 251 12.39 -5.45 11.05
CA VAL A 251 12.16 -4.24 10.25
C VAL A 251 13.24 -3.17 10.54
N PRO A 252 13.75 -2.46 9.51
CA PRO A 252 14.64 -1.32 9.71
C PRO A 252 14.00 -0.26 10.61
N HIS A 253 14.84 0.53 11.27
CA HIS A 253 14.41 1.65 12.10
C HIS A 253 14.99 2.96 11.54
N ALA A 254 14.25 4.04 11.73
CA ALA A 254 14.71 5.42 11.53
C ALA A 254 14.08 6.30 12.62
N ASP A 255 14.77 7.35 13.06
CA ASP A 255 14.30 8.26 14.12
C ASP A 255 13.79 7.58 15.40
N GLY A 256 14.38 6.44 15.75
CA GLY A 256 14.03 5.67 16.94
C GLY A 256 12.74 4.85 16.83
N VAL A 257 12.06 4.87 15.69
CA VAL A 257 10.84 4.08 15.44
C VAL A 257 11.09 2.95 14.43
N PRO A 258 10.40 1.79 14.57
CA PRO A 258 10.38 0.78 13.53
C PRO A 258 9.68 1.34 12.28
N LEU A 259 10.22 1.04 11.10
CA LEU A 259 9.56 1.37 9.83
C LEU A 259 8.56 0.29 9.44
N ASP A 260 7.60 0.06 10.35
CA ASP A 260 6.45 -0.80 10.14
C ASP A 260 5.29 -0.02 9.50
N ASN A 261 4.20 -0.72 9.17
CA ASN A 261 2.99 -0.12 8.59
C ASN A 261 3.27 0.64 7.27
N MET A 262 4.00 -0.02 6.36
CA MET A 262 4.40 0.55 5.09
C MET A 262 3.68 -0.10 3.91
N SER A 263 2.95 0.71 3.15
CA SER A 263 2.24 0.31 1.93
C SER A 263 3.05 0.71 0.70
N PHE A 264 3.34 -0.23 -0.20
CA PHE A 264 4.00 0.03 -1.48
C PHE A 264 2.96 -0.02 -2.60
N ILE A 265 2.80 1.08 -3.33
CA ILE A 265 1.77 1.22 -4.37
C ILE A 265 2.42 1.36 -5.74
N TYR A 266 2.33 0.31 -6.55
CA TYR A 266 2.89 0.27 -7.91
C TYR A 266 1.87 0.60 -8.98
N SER A 267 0.62 0.15 -8.79
CA SER A 267 -0.39 0.24 -9.81
C SER A 267 -0.98 1.64 -9.95
N ARG A 268 -1.41 1.95 -11.17
CA ARG A 268 -2.59 2.76 -11.42
C ARG A 268 -3.72 1.75 -11.56
N GLN A 269 -4.79 1.80 -10.77
CA GLN A 269 -5.98 1.00 -11.13
C GLN A 269 -6.74 1.67 -12.29
N ASP A 270 -6.00 1.99 -13.35
CA ASP A 270 -6.53 2.48 -14.62
C ASP A 270 -6.50 1.30 -15.60
N ASP A 271 -7.53 0.45 -15.53
CA ASP A 271 -7.71 -0.67 -16.44
C ASP A 271 -8.27 -0.24 -17.81
N GLY A 272 -8.31 1.08 -18.07
CA GLY A 272 -8.81 1.66 -19.31
C GLY A 272 -10.34 1.62 -19.45
N THR A 273 -11.06 1.20 -18.40
CA THR A 273 -12.53 1.25 -18.38
C THR A 273 -13.04 2.64 -17.98
N THR A 274 -14.28 2.96 -18.37
CA THR A 274 -14.92 4.22 -17.99
C THR A 274 -14.99 4.32 -16.46
N GLY A 275 -14.39 5.36 -15.88
CA GLY A 275 -14.33 5.59 -14.42
C GLY A 275 -13.12 4.93 -13.73
N ALA A 276 -12.21 4.28 -14.46
CA ALA A 276 -11.03 3.65 -13.85
C ALA A 276 -10.11 4.67 -13.16
N ALA A 277 -9.89 5.84 -13.79
CA ALA A 277 -9.15 6.95 -13.19
C ALA A 277 -9.79 7.46 -11.88
N GLU A 278 -11.12 7.55 -11.82
CA GLU A 278 -11.87 7.96 -10.62
C GLU A 278 -11.75 6.93 -9.48
N ASN A 279 -11.30 5.72 -9.79
CA ASN A 279 -11.19 4.59 -8.87
C ASN A 279 -9.74 4.21 -8.57
N ALA A 280 -8.77 4.91 -9.17
CA ALA A 280 -7.35 4.62 -9.04
C ALA A 280 -6.87 4.66 -7.58
N TYR A 281 -7.47 5.55 -6.77
CA TYR A 281 -7.13 5.72 -5.37
C TYR A 281 -7.43 4.49 -4.50
N ARG A 282 -8.38 3.62 -4.90
CA ARG A 282 -8.96 2.57 -4.04
C ARG A 282 -7.97 1.51 -3.56
N VAL A 283 -6.87 1.31 -4.29
CA VAL A 283 -5.80 0.42 -3.83
C VAL A 283 -5.18 0.94 -2.54
N LEU A 284 -5.07 2.25 -2.34
CA LEU A 284 -4.41 2.81 -1.17
C LEU A 284 -5.20 2.60 0.13
N PRO A 285 -6.53 2.86 0.20
CA PRO A 285 -7.32 2.49 1.38
C PRO A 285 -7.33 0.98 1.67
N HIS A 286 -7.30 0.11 0.66
CA HIS A 286 -7.17 -1.34 0.86
C HIS A 286 -5.83 -1.67 1.54
N GLU A 287 -4.73 -1.15 1.01
CA GLU A 287 -3.40 -1.40 1.53
C GLU A 287 -3.22 -0.81 2.94
N ASN A 288 -3.68 0.42 3.17
CA ASN A 288 -3.64 1.04 4.49
C ASN A 288 -4.52 0.33 5.52
N ALA A 289 -5.61 -0.33 5.11
CA ALA A 289 -6.42 -1.13 6.01
C ALA A 289 -5.65 -2.29 6.63
N HIS A 290 -4.60 -2.80 5.95
CA HIS A 290 -3.69 -3.75 6.58
C HIS A 290 -2.93 -3.09 7.73
N SER A 291 -2.41 -1.87 7.55
CA SER A 291 -1.78 -1.08 8.62
C SER A 291 -2.75 -0.79 9.77
N LEU A 292 -4.06 -0.79 9.53
CA LEU A 292 -5.13 -0.67 10.55
C LEU A 292 -5.52 -2.03 11.19
N GLY A 293 -4.93 -3.13 10.73
CA GLY A 293 -5.09 -4.47 11.29
C GLY A 293 -6.12 -5.36 10.60
N LEU A 294 -6.62 -5.00 9.41
CA LEU A 294 -7.54 -5.85 8.66
C LEU A 294 -6.81 -6.88 7.78
N PRO A 295 -7.24 -8.16 7.76
CA PRO A 295 -6.67 -9.16 6.87
C PRO A 295 -7.28 -9.08 5.46
N ASP A 296 -6.62 -9.73 4.50
CA ASP A 296 -7.24 -10.02 3.22
C ASP A 296 -8.40 -11.02 3.35
N LEU A 297 -9.49 -10.77 2.63
CA LEU A 297 -10.68 -11.63 2.58
C LEU A 297 -10.77 -12.48 1.30
N TYR A 298 -9.86 -12.31 0.36
CA TYR A 298 -9.72 -13.22 -0.77
C TYR A 298 -8.87 -14.44 -0.39
N THR A 299 -9.14 -15.59 -1.01
CA THR A 299 -8.35 -16.82 -0.81
C THR A 299 -7.38 -17.01 -1.97
N GLY A 300 -6.20 -17.57 -1.69
CA GLY A 300 -5.19 -17.88 -2.71
C GLY A 300 -5.65 -18.87 -3.79
N GLU A 301 -6.76 -19.57 -3.55
CA GLU A 301 -7.38 -20.52 -4.47
C GLU A 301 -8.50 -19.89 -5.35
N GLY A 302 -8.75 -18.59 -5.22
CA GLY A 302 -9.72 -17.86 -6.04
C GLY A 302 -11.14 -17.79 -5.46
N GLY A 303 -11.28 -17.77 -4.13
CA GLY A 303 -12.53 -17.50 -3.43
C GLY A 303 -12.57 -16.07 -2.86
N ARG A 304 -13.76 -15.49 -2.78
CA ARG A 304 -14.01 -14.15 -2.24
C ARG A 304 -15.00 -14.28 -1.11
N LYS A 305 -14.53 -14.18 0.15
CA LYS A 305 -15.41 -14.39 1.32
C LYS A 305 -16.50 -13.34 1.43
N ALA A 306 -16.19 -12.11 1.01
CA ALA A 306 -17.13 -10.99 1.01
C ALA A 306 -17.44 -10.45 -0.40
N GLY A 307 -16.60 -10.73 -1.40
CA GLY A 307 -16.80 -10.21 -2.76
C GLY A 307 -16.79 -8.68 -2.78
N HIS A 308 -17.58 -8.06 -3.67
CA HIS A 308 -17.74 -6.61 -3.80
C HIS A 308 -18.26 -5.87 -2.55
N TRP A 309 -18.62 -6.59 -1.50
CA TRP A 309 -19.19 -6.02 -0.28
C TRP A 309 -18.15 -5.52 0.71
N ASP A 310 -16.89 -5.95 0.58
CA ASP A 310 -15.81 -5.50 1.44
C ASP A 310 -14.56 -5.17 0.63
N LEU A 311 -14.00 -3.98 0.87
CA LEU A 311 -12.77 -3.53 0.23
C LEU A 311 -11.58 -4.48 0.46
N MET A 312 -11.56 -5.23 1.56
CA MET A 312 -10.51 -6.24 1.84
C MET A 312 -10.68 -7.54 1.05
N SER A 313 -11.83 -7.74 0.38
CA SER A 313 -12.02 -8.87 -0.54
C SER A 313 -11.82 -8.42 -1.97
N GLU A 314 -12.40 -7.28 -2.34
CA GLU A 314 -12.34 -6.75 -3.70
C GLU A 314 -12.26 -5.23 -3.73
N GLY A 315 -11.27 -4.71 -4.47
CA GLY A 315 -11.15 -3.27 -4.73
C GLY A 315 -12.17 -2.69 -5.72
N TRP A 316 -13.10 -3.49 -6.25
CA TRP A 316 -14.11 -3.07 -7.21
C TRP A 316 -15.50 -3.48 -6.76
N GLY A 317 -16.49 -2.61 -6.91
CA GLY A 317 -17.87 -2.81 -6.45
C GLY A 317 -18.67 -1.52 -6.38
N ALA A 318 -19.98 -1.59 -6.12
CA ALA A 318 -20.86 -0.42 -6.09
C ALA A 318 -20.64 0.47 -4.85
N ASN A 319 -20.25 -0.10 -3.70
CA ASN A 319 -20.06 0.65 -2.45
C ASN A 319 -18.58 0.90 -2.09
N ASN A 320 -17.65 0.03 -2.49
CA ASN A 320 -16.20 0.08 -2.14
C ASN A 320 -15.97 0.54 -0.69
N ASP A 321 -16.69 -0.07 0.24
CA ASP A 321 -16.66 0.26 1.65
C ASP A 321 -16.37 -1.02 2.45
N PHE A 322 -16.18 -0.91 3.76
CA PHE A 322 -16.06 -2.05 4.65
C PHE A 322 -17.42 -2.58 5.10
N LEU A 323 -17.49 -3.89 5.31
CA LEU A 323 -18.59 -4.53 6.02
C LEU A 323 -18.68 -4.02 7.45
N GLY A 324 -19.88 -4.13 8.04
CA GLY A 324 -20.13 -3.74 9.43
C GLY A 324 -19.18 -4.40 10.43
N TRP A 325 -18.71 -5.62 10.14
CA TRP A 325 -17.70 -6.30 10.97
C TRP A 325 -16.36 -5.54 11.01
N HIS A 326 -15.82 -5.18 9.86
CA HIS A 326 -14.59 -4.41 9.75
C HIS A 326 -14.74 -3.01 10.34
N LYS A 327 -15.88 -2.33 10.08
CA LYS A 327 -16.18 -1.04 10.72
C LYS A 327 -16.23 -1.16 12.25
N ARG A 328 -16.86 -2.21 12.78
CA ARG A 328 -16.88 -2.51 14.23
C ARG A 328 -15.47 -2.70 14.77
N LYS A 329 -14.67 -3.57 14.13
CA LYS A 329 -13.30 -3.88 14.56
C LYS A 329 -12.40 -2.65 14.57
N LEU A 330 -12.58 -1.74 13.61
CA LEU A 330 -11.85 -0.47 13.54
C LEU A 330 -12.36 0.58 14.55
N GLY A 331 -13.43 0.30 15.30
CA GLY A 331 -14.03 1.22 16.25
C GLY A 331 -14.87 2.32 15.60
N TRP A 332 -15.38 2.08 14.39
CA TRP A 332 -16.19 3.04 13.63
C TRP A 332 -17.69 2.89 13.87
N LEU A 333 -18.10 1.82 14.57
CA LEU A 333 -19.47 1.64 15.05
C LEU A 333 -19.51 1.88 16.56
N ASP A 334 -20.57 2.52 17.04
CA ASP A 334 -20.88 2.65 18.45
C ASP A 334 -21.29 1.28 19.02
N GLU A 335 -20.47 0.70 19.89
CA GLU A 335 -20.71 -0.65 20.46
C GLU A 335 -22.03 -0.74 21.25
N ASP A 336 -22.52 0.36 21.85
CA ASP A 336 -23.75 0.34 22.65
C ASP A 336 -25.01 0.59 21.80
N ARG A 337 -24.87 1.26 20.64
CA ARG A 337 -26.01 1.70 19.82
C ARG A 337 -26.14 1.00 18.47
N GLU A 338 -25.03 0.59 17.87
CA GLU A 338 -24.95 0.08 16.50
C GLU A 338 -24.57 -1.40 16.44
N VAL A 339 -24.25 -2.01 17.60
CA VAL A 339 -23.89 -3.43 17.71
C VAL A 339 -24.85 -4.15 18.67
N GLY A 340 -25.60 -5.11 18.13
CA GLY A 340 -26.45 -6.02 18.92
C GLY A 340 -25.89 -7.43 18.91
N CYS A 341 -25.47 -7.94 20.08
CA CYS A 341 -25.11 -9.35 20.21
C CYS A 341 -26.34 -10.23 20.46
N ALA A 342 -26.58 -11.19 19.57
CA ALA A 342 -27.60 -12.22 19.78
C ALA A 342 -27.09 -13.25 20.81
N VAL A 343 -27.22 -12.92 22.09
CA VAL A 343 -26.86 -13.81 23.22
C VAL A 343 -28.10 -14.60 23.68
N GLY A 344 -28.00 -15.93 23.69
CA GLY A 344 -29.07 -16.82 24.14
C GLY A 344 -29.86 -17.49 23.01
N SER A 345 -30.88 -18.26 23.39
CA SER A 345 -31.80 -18.94 22.46
C SER A 345 -33.14 -18.21 22.36
N GLY A 346 -33.83 -18.35 21.22
CA GLY A 346 -35.14 -17.74 20.98
C GLY A 346 -35.17 -16.88 19.71
N THR A 347 -36.18 -16.02 19.62
CA THR A 347 -36.40 -15.10 18.50
C THR A 347 -36.37 -13.67 19.02
N SER A 348 -35.68 -12.79 18.29
CA SER A 348 -35.64 -11.35 18.55
C SER A 348 -35.84 -10.58 17.25
N GLU A 349 -36.58 -9.47 17.31
CA GLU A 349 -36.76 -8.56 16.17
C GLU A 349 -35.81 -7.37 16.32
N HIS A 350 -35.13 -7.01 15.22
CA HIS A 350 -34.18 -5.90 15.16
C HIS A 350 -34.43 -5.06 13.93
N THR A 351 -34.29 -3.74 14.04
CA THR A 351 -34.32 -2.84 12.89
C THR A 351 -32.90 -2.65 12.36
N LEU A 352 -32.69 -2.92 11.08
CA LEU A 352 -31.40 -2.73 10.43
C LEU A 352 -31.37 -1.39 9.68
N LEU A 353 -30.27 -0.66 9.82
CA LEU A 353 -30.02 0.60 9.12
C LEU A 353 -28.85 0.42 8.16
N PRO A 354 -28.88 1.06 6.98
CA PRO A 354 -27.81 0.91 6.00
C PRO A 354 -26.54 1.61 6.50
N LEU A 355 -25.39 0.95 6.35
CA LEU A 355 -24.09 1.45 6.82
C LEU A 355 -23.57 2.68 6.08
N ASN A 356 -24.18 3.10 4.97
CA ASN A 356 -23.72 4.25 4.21
C ASN A 356 -24.16 5.61 4.79
N ARG A 357 -24.83 5.63 5.96
CA ARG A 357 -25.22 6.86 6.66
C ARG A 357 -25.03 6.68 8.16
N ARG A 358 -24.37 7.64 8.80
CA ARG A 358 -24.39 7.74 10.26
C ARG A 358 -25.82 8.05 10.69
N THR A 359 -26.30 7.36 11.70
CA THR A 359 -27.63 7.65 12.23
C THR A 359 -27.49 8.76 13.25
N ASP A 360 -28.03 9.93 12.95
CA ASP A 360 -28.26 10.95 13.96
C ASP A 360 -29.37 10.43 14.87
N ALA A 361 -28.98 9.61 15.84
CA ALA A 361 -29.87 9.09 16.85
C ALA A 361 -30.23 10.24 17.82
N GLY A 362 -31.09 11.13 17.31
CA GLY A 362 -31.58 12.36 17.92
C GLY A 362 -32.62 13.13 17.08
N ALA A 363 -32.78 12.86 15.79
CA ALA A 363 -33.79 13.53 14.96
C ALA A 363 -35.09 12.72 14.83
N SER A 364 -35.92 12.73 15.87
CA SER A 364 -37.34 12.40 15.73
C SER A 364 -38.05 13.55 15.02
N GLY A 365 -38.14 13.50 13.68
CA GLY A 365 -38.91 14.46 12.87
C GLY A 365 -39.44 13.80 11.59
N PRO A 366 -40.71 14.04 11.20
CA PRO A 366 -41.36 13.22 10.17
C PRO A 366 -40.89 13.57 8.75
N GLY A 367 -40.48 12.53 8.02
CA GLY A 367 -40.69 12.36 6.59
C GLY A 367 -40.07 13.38 5.63
N ALA A 368 -38.88 13.08 5.11
CA ALA A 368 -38.47 13.56 3.80
C ALA A 368 -38.74 12.46 2.76
N SER A 369 -39.82 12.65 1.99
CA SER A 369 -40.20 11.85 0.84
C SER A 369 -39.03 11.67 -0.13
N ALA A 370 -38.76 10.43 -0.54
CA ALA A 370 -37.89 10.12 -1.66
C ALA A 370 -38.41 10.83 -2.93
N ALA A 371 -37.55 11.59 -3.60
CA ALA A 371 -37.82 12.10 -4.94
C ALA A 371 -37.63 10.97 -5.96
N PRO A 372 -38.52 10.82 -6.96
CA PRO A 372 -38.40 9.75 -7.95
C PRO A 372 -37.26 10.02 -8.93
N ALA A 373 -36.56 8.94 -9.30
CA ALA A 373 -35.54 8.93 -10.34
C ALA A 373 -36.13 9.40 -11.69
N HIS A 374 -35.41 10.30 -12.37
CA HIS A 374 -35.70 10.68 -13.76
C HIS A 374 -35.50 9.48 -14.70
N PRO A 375 -36.39 9.23 -15.66
CA PRO A 375 -36.17 8.23 -16.69
C PRO A 375 -35.18 8.73 -17.74
N ALA A 376 -34.33 7.82 -18.21
CA ALA A 376 -33.47 8.01 -19.36
C ALA A 376 -34.30 8.30 -20.62
N GLY A 377 -33.85 9.28 -21.41
CA GLY A 377 -34.43 9.63 -22.71
C GLY A 377 -33.34 9.69 -23.79
N HIS A 378 -33.49 8.79 -24.75
CA HIS A 378 -33.04 8.73 -26.15
C HIS A 378 -31.68 9.30 -26.60
#